data_AF-C9ZV95-F1
#
_entry.id   AF-C9ZV95-F1
#
_cell.length_a   1.000
_cell.length_b   1.000
_cell.length_c   1.000
_cell.angle_alpha   90.00
_cell.angle_beta   90.00
_cell.angle_gamma   90.00
#
_symmetry.space_group_name_H-M   'P 1'
#
loop_
_entity.id
_entity.type
_entity.pdbx_description
1 polymer ?
#
loop_
_entity_poly.entity_id
_entity_poly.type
_entity_poly.pdbx_seq_one_letter_code
_entity_poly.pdbx_strand_id
1 'polypeptide(L)'
;MVRIKSRAHVSNSTQASSPLRSTPMDVSRFRHTQAVPARQDQQFLNLTPSAARWECSNLIACNDRFIAIPWLQLGSTAVLRHTDCGKLASNPPILLGQEGDIIDVTFNPFDSSKLFTASEDGTIMGWNIPEEGLTQNCSDNIVHLQGHTKKVGLLSFHPSAANVLASAGADMVVNVWDVQKGVAKEVVKCHAEQISSLDWNLDGSLLCTTSKDKKLNIVDPRSQKIVCSSGASESTKTQRALWARRADLVITIGVNTMQMRQAMVWDIRKLAAPASTVDVDQSCAVSMPFFDEDTSLFYIGSRGEGGIRSFELRNSRLINCSSYSSSEIHRGLCMVPKWMLDTHKCEIARFYALTQKSMYNVQMVLPRKTADEELQTDVYPPTFANEPAITADEYFSGVNKEPLVMSMQAVFDGKSLEATKAAETKRRGVPRPSEVESDDDDSSADEAVTSSRQKHADPNAVRGPAHSEGISSQTSSQLLALASLLGQQQAEVQRCREDLQKKESLVVETIAKIKALASGSQA
;
A
#
# COMPACT_ATOMS: atom_id res chain seq x y z
N MET A 1 -10.83 -88.45 5.64
CA MET A 1 -10.90 -87.47 4.53
C MET A 1 -10.28 -86.15 5.00
N VAL A 2 -8.95 -86.05 5.05
CA VAL A 2 -8.21 -84.80 5.31
C VAL A 2 -6.94 -84.88 4.45
N ARG A 3 -6.65 -83.86 3.64
CA ARG A 3 -5.55 -83.88 2.66
C ARG A 3 -4.64 -82.68 2.87
N ILE A 4 -3.36 -82.96 3.12
CA ILE A 4 -2.28 -81.96 3.18
C ILE A 4 -1.87 -81.58 1.75
N LYS A 5 -1.60 -80.29 1.50
CA LYS A 5 -0.71 -79.68 0.46
C LYS A 5 -0.83 -78.15 0.57
N SER A 6 0.18 -77.39 1.00
CA SER A 6 1.44 -76.99 0.33
C SER A 6 1.33 -75.75 -0.58
N ARG A 7 1.93 -74.64 -0.10
CA ARG A 7 2.38 -73.39 -0.78
C ARG A 7 2.01 -73.14 -2.26
N ALA A 8 1.55 -71.91 -2.51
CA ALA A 8 1.99 -71.08 -3.63
C ALA A 8 2.23 -69.64 -3.14
N HIS A 9 3.32 -69.00 -3.56
CA HIS A 9 3.57 -67.57 -3.29
C HIS A 9 2.88 -66.72 -4.35
N VAL A 10 2.20 -65.65 -3.93
CA VAL A 10 1.90 -64.49 -4.78
C VAL A 10 2.37 -63.24 -4.05
N SER A 11 3.30 -62.52 -4.67
CA SER A 11 3.87 -61.28 -4.15
C SER A 11 2.99 -60.10 -4.51
N ASN A 12 2.37 -59.45 -3.52
CA ASN A 12 1.85 -58.10 -3.66
C ASN A 12 2.68 -57.16 -2.78
N SER A 13 3.51 -56.34 -3.42
CA SER A 13 4.27 -55.27 -2.78
C SER A 13 3.36 -54.07 -2.56
N THR A 14 2.62 -54.05 -1.46
CA THR A 14 2.00 -52.82 -0.94
C THR A 14 3.12 -51.88 -0.51
N GLN A 15 3.45 -50.89 -1.34
CA GLN A 15 4.22 -49.74 -0.90
C GLN A 15 3.49 -49.09 0.27
N ALA A 16 4.13 -49.05 1.44
CA ALA A 16 3.63 -48.26 2.55
C ALA A 16 3.72 -46.79 2.15
N SER A 17 2.58 -46.18 1.83
CA SER A 17 2.49 -44.73 1.72
C SER A 17 2.81 -44.14 3.09
N SER A 18 3.97 -43.49 3.19
CA SER A 18 4.26 -42.63 4.33
C SER A 18 3.12 -41.61 4.43
N PRO A 19 2.56 -41.37 5.65
CA PRO A 19 1.58 -40.31 5.80
C PRO A 19 2.26 -39.01 5.38
N LEU A 20 1.66 -38.32 4.40
CA LEU A 20 2.07 -36.97 4.01
C LEU A 20 2.17 -36.14 5.29
N ARG A 21 3.40 -35.81 5.68
CA ARG A 21 3.69 -34.97 6.84
C ARG A 21 2.96 -33.66 6.59
N SER A 22 1.83 -33.47 7.26
CA SER A 22 1.07 -32.24 7.16
C SER A 22 2.04 -31.10 7.47
N THR A 23 2.18 -30.17 6.53
CA THR A 23 2.82 -28.90 6.82
C THR A 23 2.11 -28.36 8.06
N PRO A 24 2.83 -28.07 9.17
CA PRO A 24 2.18 -27.59 10.37
C PRO A 24 1.33 -26.38 9.98
N MET A 25 0.04 -26.37 10.35
CA MET A 25 -0.80 -25.21 10.08
C MET A 25 -0.11 -24.00 10.67
N ASP A 26 0.25 -23.04 9.82
CA ASP A 26 0.94 -21.83 10.23
C ASP A 26 0.01 -21.03 11.16
N VAL A 27 0.16 -21.22 12.47
CA VAL A 27 -0.63 -20.49 13.46
C VAL A 27 -0.04 -19.09 13.63
N SER A 28 -0.91 -18.09 13.69
CA SER A 28 -0.54 -16.71 14.00
C SER A 28 -0.19 -16.53 15.47
N ARG A 29 0.80 -15.69 15.77
CA ARG A 29 1.13 -15.27 17.15
C ARG A 29 0.00 -14.50 17.84
N PHE A 30 -0.86 -13.86 17.04
CA PHE A 30 -1.95 -12.98 17.45
C PHE A 30 -3.33 -13.63 17.36
N ARG A 31 -3.40 -14.96 17.20
CA ARG A 31 -4.68 -15.70 17.08
C ARG A 31 -5.62 -15.50 18.27
N HIS A 32 -5.07 -15.23 19.46
CA HIS A 32 -5.85 -15.04 20.68
C HIS A 32 -6.15 -13.56 21.00
N THR A 33 -5.92 -12.64 20.07
CA THR A 33 -6.31 -11.23 20.21
C THR A 33 -7.82 -11.10 20.39
N GLN A 34 -8.23 -10.46 21.48
CA GLN A 34 -9.61 -10.17 21.83
C GLN A 34 -9.93 -8.71 21.51
N ALA A 35 -11.12 -8.46 20.96
CA ALA A 35 -11.61 -7.12 20.68
C ALA A 35 -12.56 -6.67 21.79
N VAL A 36 -12.19 -5.60 22.49
CA VAL A 36 -12.93 -5.01 23.60
C VAL A 36 -13.51 -3.66 23.14
N PRO A 37 -14.82 -3.60 22.79
CA PRO A 37 -15.46 -2.33 22.44
C PRO A 37 -15.72 -1.47 23.68
N ALA A 38 -15.70 -0.16 23.48
CA ALA A 38 -16.00 0.83 24.51
C ALA A 38 -17.39 0.64 25.12
N ARG A 39 -17.49 0.75 26.44
CA ARG A 39 -18.76 0.83 27.16
C ARG A 39 -19.51 2.10 26.77
N GLN A 40 -20.84 2.12 26.89
CA GLN A 40 -21.71 3.20 26.40
C GLN A 40 -21.36 4.59 26.98
N ASP A 41 -20.85 4.65 28.21
CA ASP A 41 -20.35 5.85 28.88
C ASP A 41 -19.07 6.44 28.24
N GLN A 42 -18.31 5.63 27.52
CA GLN A 42 -17.07 6.00 26.81
C GLN A 42 -17.29 6.22 25.30
N GLN A 43 -18.53 6.17 24.83
CA GLN A 43 -18.86 6.40 23.42
C GLN A 43 -19.20 7.87 23.17
N PHE A 44 -18.86 8.36 21.99
CA PHE A 44 -19.32 9.66 21.50
C PHE A 44 -20.73 9.48 20.93
N LEU A 45 -21.70 10.21 21.47
CA LEU A 45 -23.11 10.12 21.10
C LEU A 45 -23.59 11.45 20.50
N ASN A 46 -24.68 11.40 19.71
CA ASN A 46 -25.23 12.53 18.95
C ASN A 46 -24.33 13.09 17.84
N LEU A 47 -23.49 12.25 17.22
CA LEU A 47 -22.74 12.66 16.04
C LEU A 47 -23.66 12.81 14.82
N THR A 48 -23.42 13.82 13.98
CA THR A 48 -24.06 14.00 12.68
C THR A 48 -22.99 14.09 11.57
N PRO A 49 -22.33 12.96 11.25
CA PRO A 49 -21.30 12.92 10.21
C PRO A 49 -21.92 13.11 8.81
N SER A 50 -21.09 13.52 7.85
CA SER A 50 -21.52 13.73 6.46
C SER A 50 -22.14 12.47 5.83
N ALA A 51 -23.04 12.71 4.88
CA ALA A 51 -23.58 11.71 3.98
C ALA A 51 -22.68 11.44 2.76
N ALA A 52 -21.67 12.28 2.52
CA ALA A 52 -20.71 12.16 1.43
C ALA A 52 -20.05 10.77 1.38
N ARG A 53 -19.81 10.26 0.17
CA ARG A 53 -19.25 8.92 -0.03
C ARG A 53 -18.18 8.90 -1.11
N TRP A 54 -17.01 8.45 -0.69
CA TRP A 54 -15.94 8.01 -1.57
C TRP A 54 -15.51 6.61 -1.14
N GLU A 55 -15.62 5.65 -2.04
CA GLU A 55 -15.30 4.23 -1.79
C GLU A 55 -13.82 4.01 -1.41
N CYS A 56 -12.98 5.03 -1.58
CA CYS A 56 -11.55 4.96 -1.38
C CYS A 56 -11.05 5.78 -0.17
N SER A 57 -11.95 6.36 0.63
CA SER A 57 -11.58 7.04 1.88
C SER A 57 -11.95 6.17 3.09
N ASN A 58 -11.19 6.28 4.18
CA ASN A 58 -11.52 5.70 5.48
C ASN A 58 -12.48 6.60 6.31
N LEU A 59 -12.84 7.77 5.76
CA LEU A 59 -13.77 8.83 6.22
C LEU A 59 -13.35 9.62 7.46
N ILE A 60 -12.65 9.01 8.42
CA ILE A 60 -12.19 9.67 9.64
C ILE A 60 -10.69 9.47 9.84
N ALA A 61 -10.07 10.36 10.60
CA ALA A 61 -8.69 10.25 11.04
C ALA A 61 -8.56 10.59 12.53
N CYS A 62 -7.49 10.14 13.16
CA CYS A 62 -7.13 10.55 14.51
C CYS A 62 -5.61 10.63 14.65
N ASN A 63 -5.14 11.42 15.60
CA ASN A 63 -3.74 11.45 16.04
C ASN A 63 -3.67 11.13 17.54
N ASP A 64 -2.73 11.75 18.26
CA ASP A 64 -2.54 11.59 19.71
C ASP A 64 -3.44 12.48 20.58
N ARG A 65 -4.16 13.44 19.98
CA ARG A 65 -4.97 14.46 20.69
C ARG A 65 -6.41 14.54 20.19
N PHE A 66 -6.60 14.40 18.88
CA PHE A 66 -7.83 14.73 18.18
C PHE A 66 -8.32 13.62 17.25
N ILE A 67 -9.62 13.67 16.96
CA ILE A 67 -10.35 12.83 16.01
C ILE A 67 -11.09 13.77 15.05
N ALA A 68 -10.82 13.66 13.76
CA ALA A 68 -11.45 14.46 12.71
C ALA A 68 -12.59 13.69 12.02
N ILE A 69 -13.75 14.34 11.90
CA ILE A 69 -14.97 13.75 11.35
C ILE A 69 -15.62 14.72 10.37
N PRO A 70 -15.72 14.40 9.06
CA PRO A 70 -16.55 15.12 8.09
C PRO A 70 -17.98 15.30 8.62
N TRP A 71 -18.46 16.53 8.67
CA TRP A 71 -19.71 16.89 9.33
C TRP A 71 -20.88 17.02 8.35
N LEU A 72 -22.13 16.96 8.83
CA LEU A 72 -23.32 17.07 7.98
C LEU A 72 -23.46 18.42 7.27
N GLN A 73 -22.88 19.48 7.83
CA GLN A 73 -22.83 20.79 7.18
C GLN A 73 -21.82 20.74 6.02
N LEU A 74 -22.21 21.27 4.86
CA LEU A 74 -21.38 21.30 3.65
C LEU A 74 -20.00 21.93 3.94
N GLY A 75 -18.94 21.37 3.35
CA GLY A 75 -17.58 21.90 3.52
C GLY A 75 -17.03 21.92 4.94
N SER A 76 -17.63 21.14 5.86
CA SER A 76 -17.36 21.24 7.29
C SER A 76 -16.75 19.97 7.90
N THR A 77 -15.86 20.14 8.89
CA THR A 77 -15.25 19.04 9.65
C THR A 77 -15.31 19.33 11.14
N ALA A 78 -15.82 18.38 11.92
CA ALA A 78 -15.76 18.41 13.38
C ALA A 78 -14.43 17.83 13.86
N VAL A 79 -13.86 18.44 14.90
CA VAL A 79 -12.63 17.98 15.56
C VAL A 79 -12.90 17.79 17.04
N LEU A 80 -12.79 16.56 17.51
CA LEU A 80 -13.12 16.13 18.88
C LEU A 80 -11.84 15.65 19.57
N ARG A 81 -11.72 15.84 20.89
CA ARG A 81 -10.64 15.24 21.68
C ARG A 81 -11.00 13.82 22.09
N HIS A 82 -10.01 12.99 22.38
CA HIS A 82 -10.22 11.63 22.91
C HIS A 82 -11.02 11.60 24.23
N THR A 83 -11.07 12.71 24.96
CA THR A 83 -11.79 12.89 26.22
C THR A 83 -13.24 13.36 26.07
N ASP A 84 -13.68 13.78 24.89
CA ASP A 84 -15.01 14.38 24.68
C ASP A 84 -16.13 13.31 24.55
N CYS A 85 -15.99 12.21 25.30
CA CYS A 85 -16.92 11.10 25.37
C CYS A 85 -18.29 11.51 25.98
N GLY A 86 -19.31 10.71 25.70
CA GLY A 86 -20.67 10.94 26.15
C GLY A 86 -21.53 11.68 25.13
N LYS A 87 -22.52 12.43 25.61
CA LYS A 87 -23.52 13.09 24.76
C LYS A 87 -23.04 14.47 24.31
N LEU A 88 -22.56 14.55 23.07
CA LEU A 88 -22.13 15.80 22.47
C LEU A 88 -23.31 16.76 22.21
N ALA A 89 -22.99 18.05 22.17
CA ALA A 89 -23.91 19.10 21.73
C ALA A 89 -24.28 18.89 20.26
N SER A 90 -25.51 19.26 19.87
CA SER A 90 -25.99 19.09 18.49
C SER A 90 -25.18 19.87 17.44
N ASN A 91 -24.57 20.98 17.87
CA ASN A 91 -23.72 21.85 17.06
C ASN A 91 -22.37 22.00 17.78
N PRO A 92 -21.43 21.04 17.64
CA PRO A 92 -20.08 21.22 18.12
C PRO A 92 -19.36 22.30 17.29
N PRO A 93 -18.29 22.91 17.82
CA PRO A 93 -17.37 23.72 17.01
C PRO A 93 -16.82 22.94 15.81
N ILE A 94 -16.90 23.53 14.62
CA ILE A 94 -16.51 22.91 13.34
C ILE A 94 -15.61 23.83 12.52
N LEU A 95 -14.74 23.22 11.72
CA LEU A 95 -14.01 23.88 10.64
C LEU A 95 -14.97 24.15 9.48
N LEU A 96 -14.85 25.31 8.84
CA LEU A 96 -15.71 25.80 7.75
C LEU A 96 -14.85 26.42 6.65
N GLY A 97 -15.10 26.12 5.37
CA GLY A 97 -14.51 26.95 4.30
C GLY A 97 -14.40 26.31 2.91
N GLN A 98 -14.48 24.99 2.81
CA GLN A 98 -14.57 24.32 1.49
C GLN A 98 -15.99 24.46 0.95
N GLU A 99 -16.15 24.45 -0.38
CA GLU A 99 -17.45 24.62 -1.04
C GLU A 99 -18.15 23.29 -1.30
N GLY A 100 -17.37 22.22 -1.48
CA GLY A 100 -17.84 20.85 -1.65
C GLY A 100 -17.97 20.07 -0.34
N ASP A 101 -18.54 18.87 -0.43
CA ASP A 101 -18.56 17.92 0.68
C ASP A 101 -17.15 17.42 1.02
N ILE A 102 -16.84 17.25 2.31
CA ILE A 102 -15.55 16.71 2.75
C ILE A 102 -15.52 15.20 2.54
N ILE A 103 -14.50 14.74 1.81
CA ILE A 103 -14.37 13.36 1.34
C ILE A 103 -13.34 12.56 2.13
N ASP A 104 -12.20 13.17 2.45
CA ASP A 104 -11.09 12.53 3.15
C ASP A 104 -10.43 13.53 4.09
N VAL A 105 -9.96 13.06 5.24
CA VAL A 105 -9.33 13.89 6.27
C VAL A 105 -8.10 13.20 6.80
N THR A 106 -7.01 13.93 7.07
CA THR A 106 -5.80 13.36 7.63
C THR A 106 -5.01 14.37 8.45
N PHE A 107 -4.44 13.93 9.57
CA PHE A 107 -3.54 14.76 10.38
C PHE A 107 -2.11 14.69 9.83
N ASN A 108 -1.32 15.74 10.05
CA ASN A 108 0.12 15.67 9.82
C ASN A 108 0.74 14.70 10.85
N PRO A 109 1.47 13.64 10.41
CA PRO A 109 2.04 12.64 11.33
C PRO A 109 3.13 13.19 12.25
N PHE A 110 3.65 14.39 11.95
CA PHE A 110 4.71 15.07 12.71
C PHE A 110 4.23 16.31 13.47
N ASP A 111 2.95 16.68 13.32
CA ASP A 111 2.40 17.87 13.97
C ASP A 111 0.91 17.69 14.26
N SER A 112 0.62 17.38 15.53
CA SER A 112 -0.72 17.07 15.99
C SER A 112 -1.71 18.22 15.95
N SER A 113 -1.26 19.47 15.79
CA SER A 113 -2.15 20.62 15.60
C SER A 113 -2.64 20.74 14.15
N LYS A 114 -2.00 20.07 13.18
CA LYS A 114 -2.29 20.27 11.75
C LYS A 114 -3.19 19.18 11.18
N LEU A 115 -4.38 19.60 10.73
CA LEU A 115 -5.38 18.76 10.05
C LEU A 115 -5.50 19.19 8.58
N PHE A 116 -5.66 18.24 7.67
CA PHE A 116 -5.89 18.47 6.25
C PHE A 116 -7.19 17.80 5.79
N THR A 117 -7.97 18.52 4.97
CA THR A 117 -9.30 18.10 4.50
C THR A 117 -9.38 18.19 2.98
N ALA A 118 -9.78 17.09 2.32
CA ALA A 118 -10.01 17.01 0.88
C ALA A 118 -11.52 17.07 0.57
N SER A 119 -11.88 17.83 -0.47
CA SER A 119 -13.28 18.13 -0.81
C SER A 119 -13.68 17.65 -2.22
N GLU A 120 -14.99 17.52 -2.44
CA GLU A 120 -15.56 17.29 -3.76
C GLU A 120 -15.29 18.42 -4.77
N ASP A 121 -15.03 19.64 -4.30
CA ASP A 121 -14.66 20.79 -5.14
C ASP A 121 -13.25 20.68 -5.77
N GLY A 122 -12.44 19.70 -5.35
CA GLY A 122 -11.07 19.49 -5.84
C GLY A 122 -9.98 20.23 -5.06
N THR A 123 -10.34 20.95 -3.99
CA THR A 123 -9.40 21.63 -3.10
C THR A 123 -8.96 20.73 -1.94
N ILE A 124 -7.80 21.04 -1.37
CA ILE A 124 -7.36 20.52 -0.07
C ILE A 124 -7.04 21.73 0.81
N MET A 125 -7.67 21.81 2.00
CA MET A 125 -7.37 22.85 2.98
C MET A 125 -6.60 22.27 4.16
N GLY A 126 -5.62 23.01 4.66
CA GLY A 126 -4.94 22.73 5.92
C GLY A 126 -5.40 23.67 7.02
N TRP A 127 -5.49 23.17 8.25
CA TRP A 127 -6.06 23.85 9.41
C TRP A 127 -5.12 23.73 10.61
N ASN A 128 -5.10 24.74 11.48
CA ASN A 128 -4.43 24.66 12.77
C ASN A 128 -5.47 24.53 13.90
N ILE A 129 -5.41 23.42 14.62
CA ILE A 129 -6.28 23.10 15.76
C ILE A 129 -5.60 23.59 17.05
N PRO A 130 -6.25 24.45 17.86
CA PRO A 130 -5.73 24.84 19.16
C PRO A 130 -5.55 23.62 20.08
N GLU A 131 -4.57 23.66 20.99
CA GLU A 131 -4.27 22.54 21.90
C GLU A 131 -5.47 22.12 22.76
N GLU A 132 -6.29 23.09 23.19
CA GLU A 132 -7.53 22.87 23.95
C GLU A 132 -8.68 22.27 23.11
N GLY A 133 -8.51 22.16 21.78
CA GLY A 133 -9.56 21.86 20.81
C GLY A 133 -10.27 23.11 20.28
N LEU A 134 -11.27 22.90 19.42
CA LEU A 134 -12.08 23.98 18.85
C LEU A 134 -13.11 24.46 19.89
N THR A 135 -13.11 25.76 20.19
CA THR A 135 -14.09 26.42 21.08
C THR A 135 -15.22 27.12 20.34
N GLN A 136 -14.96 27.51 19.09
CA GLN A 136 -15.90 28.14 18.17
C GLN A 136 -15.64 27.64 16.75
N ASN A 137 -16.56 27.91 15.82
CA ASN A 137 -16.33 27.59 14.41
C ASN A 137 -15.14 28.38 13.87
N CYS A 138 -14.30 27.74 13.05
CA CYS A 138 -13.09 28.32 12.49
C CYS A 138 -13.10 28.24 10.97
N SER A 139 -12.82 29.36 10.30
CA SER A 139 -12.66 29.44 8.84
C SER A 139 -11.23 29.77 8.39
N ASP A 140 -10.32 29.94 9.33
CA ASP A 140 -8.97 30.41 9.08
C ASP A 140 -8.07 29.21 8.72
N ASN A 141 -8.09 28.83 7.45
CA ASN A 141 -7.19 27.81 6.92
C ASN A 141 -5.75 28.36 6.85
N ILE A 142 -4.77 27.50 7.15
CA ILE A 142 -3.33 27.85 7.09
C ILE A 142 -2.73 27.61 5.70
N VAL A 143 -3.38 26.81 4.86
CA VAL A 143 -2.98 26.60 3.46
C VAL A 143 -4.18 26.14 2.64
N HIS A 144 -4.25 26.62 1.39
CA HIS A 144 -5.22 26.23 0.40
C HIS A 144 -4.47 25.65 -0.82
N LEU A 145 -4.55 24.33 -1.01
CA LEU A 145 -3.88 23.60 -2.08
C LEU A 145 -4.86 23.39 -3.22
N GLN A 146 -4.63 24.11 -4.32
CA GLN A 146 -5.45 24.05 -5.53
C GLN A 146 -4.61 23.52 -6.70
N GLY A 147 -5.13 22.51 -7.41
CA GLY A 147 -4.41 21.89 -8.52
C GLY A 147 -5.03 20.60 -9.06
N HIS A 148 -5.90 19.94 -8.28
CA HIS A 148 -6.83 18.97 -8.85
C HIS A 148 -7.98 19.68 -9.58
N THR A 149 -8.49 19.03 -10.63
CA THR A 149 -9.57 19.57 -11.50
C THR A 149 -10.93 18.92 -11.25
N LYS A 150 -10.97 17.95 -10.33
CA LYS A 150 -12.15 17.22 -9.87
C LYS A 150 -11.92 16.83 -8.41
N LYS A 151 -12.97 16.32 -7.74
CA LYS A 151 -12.92 15.83 -6.36
C LYS A 151 -11.65 15.06 -5.99
N VAL A 152 -11.07 15.44 -4.86
CA VAL A 152 -9.95 14.76 -4.21
C VAL A 152 -10.53 13.84 -3.12
N GLY A 153 -9.94 12.67 -2.93
CA GLY A 153 -10.41 11.76 -1.89
C GLY A 153 -9.39 10.72 -1.43
N LEU A 154 -8.12 11.04 -1.62
CA LEU A 154 -6.99 10.27 -1.12
C LEU A 154 -5.94 11.28 -0.66
N LEU A 155 -5.65 11.31 0.64
CA LEU A 155 -4.56 12.08 1.24
C LEU A 155 -3.58 11.12 1.94
N SER A 156 -2.28 11.23 1.65
CA SER A 156 -1.24 10.41 2.30
C SER A 156 0.04 11.22 2.53
N PHE A 157 0.34 11.49 3.81
CA PHE A 157 1.56 12.17 4.22
C PHE A 157 2.80 11.29 4.03
N HIS A 158 3.91 11.91 3.66
CA HIS A 158 5.20 11.22 3.52
C HIS A 158 5.68 10.68 4.89
N PRO A 159 6.10 9.41 4.99
CA PRO A 159 6.34 8.75 6.28
C PRO A 159 7.60 9.22 7.01
N SER A 160 8.49 9.95 6.34
CA SER A 160 9.75 10.44 6.92
C SER A 160 10.10 11.91 6.64
N ALA A 161 9.27 12.66 5.89
CA ALA A 161 9.60 14.01 5.44
C ALA A 161 8.57 15.04 5.92
N ALA A 162 9.03 16.08 6.60
CA ALA A 162 8.18 17.16 7.09
C ALA A 162 7.44 17.83 5.92
N ASN A 163 6.14 18.09 6.10
CA ASN A 163 5.33 18.92 5.20
C ASN A 163 5.21 18.42 3.73
N VAL A 164 5.50 17.13 3.47
CA VAL A 164 5.26 16.51 2.15
C VAL A 164 3.98 15.68 2.18
N LEU A 165 3.00 16.04 1.34
CA LEU A 165 1.71 15.38 1.22
C LEU A 165 1.52 14.88 -0.21
N ALA A 166 1.12 13.63 -0.41
CA ALA A 166 0.59 13.16 -1.69
C ALA A 166 -0.94 13.18 -1.66
N SER A 167 -1.56 13.56 -2.77
CA SER A 167 -3.00 13.48 -2.97
C SER A 167 -3.39 12.92 -4.33
N ALA A 168 -4.56 12.29 -4.40
CA ALA A 168 -5.12 11.79 -5.65
C ALA A 168 -6.66 11.95 -5.71
N GLY A 169 -7.18 12.11 -6.92
CA GLY A 169 -8.59 12.43 -7.15
C GLY A 169 -9.22 11.76 -8.37
N ALA A 170 -10.46 12.17 -8.68
CA ALA A 170 -11.22 11.73 -9.85
C ALA A 170 -10.64 12.23 -11.20
N ASP A 171 -9.64 13.09 -11.16
CA ASP A 171 -8.91 13.61 -12.32
C ASP A 171 -7.71 12.75 -12.73
N MET A 172 -7.45 11.64 -12.01
CA MET A 172 -6.43 10.63 -12.36
C MET A 172 -4.99 11.14 -12.23
N VAL A 173 -4.80 12.24 -11.49
CA VAL A 173 -3.50 12.85 -11.18
C VAL A 173 -3.09 12.46 -9.77
N VAL A 174 -1.80 12.22 -9.55
CA VAL A 174 -1.20 12.29 -8.20
C VAL A 174 -0.46 13.61 -8.10
N ASN A 175 -0.80 14.46 -7.13
CA ASN A 175 -0.03 15.65 -6.79
C ASN A 175 0.80 15.37 -5.54
N VAL A 176 2.07 15.77 -5.54
CA VAL A 176 2.90 15.80 -4.33
C VAL A 176 3.20 17.25 -3.97
N TRP A 177 2.74 17.65 -2.79
CA TRP A 177 2.72 19.02 -2.31
C TRP A 177 3.85 19.26 -1.31
N ASP A 178 4.44 20.45 -1.39
CA ASP A 178 5.04 21.12 -0.24
C ASP A 178 3.90 21.90 0.45
N VAL A 179 3.35 21.36 1.54
CA VAL A 179 2.19 21.99 2.21
C VAL A 179 2.57 23.24 3.00
N GLN A 180 3.85 23.46 3.28
CA GLN A 180 4.33 24.68 3.93
C GLN A 180 4.43 25.84 2.93
N LYS A 181 4.76 25.54 1.67
CA LYS A 181 4.84 26.53 0.58
C LYS A 181 3.54 26.64 -0.23
N GLY A 182 2.59 25.73 -0.02
CA GLY A 182 1.28 25.74 -0.69
C GLY A 182 1.32 25.35 -2.16
N VAL A 183 2.35 24.61 -2.60
CA VAL A 183 2.60 24.32 -4.02
C VAL A 183 2.67 22.82 -4.32
N ALA A 184 2.07 22.41 -5.43
CA ALA A 184 2.35 21.11 -6.03
C ALA A 184 3.76 21.15 -6.63
N LYS A 185 4.66 20.33 -6.09
CA LYS A 185 6.04 20.20 -6.57
C LYS A 185 6.12 19.18 -7.69
N GLU A 186 5.48 18.03 -7.51
CA GLU A 186 5.38 16.97 -8.51
C GLU A 186 3.93 16.74 -8.91
N VAL A 187 3.70 16.52 -10.21
CA VAL A 187 2.36 16.32 -10.79
C VAL A 187 2.39 15.10 -11.72
N VAL A 188 2.06 13.94 -11.18
CA VAL A 188 2.14 12.67 -11.90
C VAL A 188 0.85 12.41 -12.69
N LYS A 189 0.95 12.44 -14.03
CA LYS A 189 -0.17 12.27 -14.97
C LYS A 189 -0.06 10.97 -15.78
N CYS A 190 0.12 9.84 -15.08
CA CYS A 190 0.37 8.53 -15.69
C CYS A 190 -0.80 7.54 -15.62
N HIS A 191 -1.88 7.86 -14.89
CA HIS A 191 -3.04 6.97 -14.75
C HIS A 191 -4.06 7.21 -15.86
N ALA A 192 -4.56 6.11 -16.44
CA ALA A 192 -5.60 6.15 -17.46
C ALA A 192 -7.03 6.20 -16.88
N GLU A 193 -7.18 5.91 -15.59
CA GLU A 193 -8.45 5.73 -14.88
C GLU A 193 -8.35 6.25 -13.45
N GLN A 194 -9.51 6.48 -12.82
CA GLN A 194 -9.59 7.02 -11.45
C GLN A 194 -8.74 6.20 -10.46
N ILE A 195 -7.93 6.91 -9.67
CA ILE A 195 -7.09 6.33 -8.60
C ILE A 195 -7.96 6.00 -7.38
N SER A 196 -7.73 4.83 -6.78
CA SER A 196 -8.50 4.26 -5.67
C SER A 196 -7.67 3.93 -4.42
N SER A 197 -6.35 4.03 -4.49
CA SER A 197 -5.49 4.08 -3.30
C SER A 197 -4.15 4.74 -3.61
N LEU A 198 -3.48 5.19 -2.56
CA LEU A 198 -2.25 5.94 -2.57
C LEU A 198 -1.56 5.72 -1.21
N ASP A 199 -0.38 5.11 -1.21
CA ASP A 199 0.41 4.91 0.01
C ASP A 199 1.92 4.90 -0.30
N TRP A 200 2.72 5.36 0.66
CA TRP A 200 4.18 5.52 0.54
C TRP A 200 4.94 4.29 1.03
N ASN A 201 6.05 3.99 0.37
CA ASN A 201 7.05 3.03 0.89
C ASN A 201 7.82 3.60 2.10
N LEU A 202 8.70 2.80 2.71
CA LEU A 202 9.34 3.15 3.99
C LEU A 202 10.12 4.47 3.97
N ASP A 203 10.98 4.68 2.96
CA ASP A 203 11.80 5.89 2.85
C ASP A 203 11.10 7.03 2.09
N GLY A 204 9.84 6.80 1.67
CA GLY A 204 9.02 7.68 0.86
C GLY A 204 9.57 7.97 -0.54
N SER A 205 10.51 7.18 -1.04
CA SER A 205 11.01 7.31 -2.42
C SER A 205 10.00 6.85 -3.48
N LEU A 206 9.01 6.04 -3.11
CA LEU A 206 8.02 5.43 -4.01
C LEU A 206 6.62 5.45 -3.42
N LEU A 207 5.63 5.55 -4.32
CA LEU A 207 4.20 5.41 -4.03
C LEU A 207 3.66 4.11 -4.64
N CYS A 208 2.86 3.36 -3.90
CA CYS A 208 1.95 2.37 -4.50
C CYS A 208 0.59 3.01 -4.74
N THR A 209 0.01 2.74 -5.90
CA THR A 209 -1.30 3.26 -6.31
C THR A 209 -2.11 2.16 -6.98
N THR A 210 -3.42 2.17 -6.76
CA THR A 210 -4.36 1.34 -7.53
C THR A 210 -5.32 2.23 -8.29
N SER A 211 -5.79 1.78 -9.45
CA SER A 211 -6.75 2.51 -10.28
C SER A 211 -7.89 1.63 -10.78
N LYS A 212 -8.97 2.24 -11.29
CA LYS A 212 -10.14 1.53 -11.85
C LYS A 212 -9.84 0.75 -13.14
N ASP A 213 -8.69 0.97 -13.76
CA ASP A 213 -8.12 0.10 -14.81
C ASP A 213 -7.61 -1.26 -14.28
N LYS A 214 -7.84 -1.55 -13.00
CA LYS A 214 -7.51 -2.78 -12.28
C LYS A 214 -6.00 -3.02 -12.08
N LYS A 215 -5.17 -2.00 -12.27
CA LYS A 215 -3.72 -2.11 -12.05
C LYS A 215 -3.30 -1.70 -10.65
N LEU A 216 -2.21 -2.32 -10.19
CA LEU A 216 -1.32 -1.80 -9.17
C LEU A 216 -0.12 -1.17 -9.89
N ASN A 217 0.17 0.10 -9.60
CA ASN A 217 1.32 0.82 -10.13
C ASN A 217 2.22 1.26 -8.99
N ILE A 218 3.52 1.00 -9.13
CA ILE A 218 4.56 1.62 -8.31
C ILE A 218 5.07 2.84 -9.06
N VAL A 219 5.00 4.00 -8.41
CA VAL A 219 5.25 5.31 -9.00
C VAL A 219 6.42 5.95 -8.25
N ASP A 220 7.40 6.46 -9.00
CA ASP A 220 8.35 7.43 -8.47
C ASP A 220 7.78 8.84 -8.76
N PRO A 221 7.35 9.58 -7.71
CA PRO A 221 6.75 10.88 -7.92
C PRO A 221 7.73 11.93 -8.44
N ARG A 222 9.03 11.86 -8.10
CA ARG A 222 10.03 12.87 -8.50
C ARG A 222 10.51 12.69 -9.93
N SER A 223 10.52 11.46 -10.46
CA SER A 223 10.68 11.23 -11.90
C SER A 223 9.35 11.26 -12.67
N GLN A 224 8.23 11.45 -11.97
CA GLN A 224 6.85 11.54 -12.48
C GLN A 224 6.44 10.34 -13.35
N LYS A 225 6.92 9.14 -13.00
CA LYS A 225 6.81 7.93 -13.83
C LYS A 225 6.35 6.71 -13.03
N ILE A 226 5.65 5.82 -13.74
CA ILE A 226 5.42 4.45 -13.27
C ILE A 226 6.72 3.67 -13.43
N VAL A 227 7.26 3.17 -12.33
CA VAL A 227 8.47 2.33 -12.28
C VAL A 227 8.12 0.89 -12.67
N CYS A 228 7.03 0.36 -12.14
CA CYS A 228 6.47 -0.94 -12.53
C CYS A 228 4.95 -0.99 -12.34
N SER A 229 4.29 -1.86 -13.10
CA SER A 229 2.83 -1.99 -13.15
C SER A 229 2.43 -3.46 -13.26
N SER A 230 1.32 -3.84 -12.64
CA SER A 230 0.77 -5.20 -12.72
C SER A 230 -0.75 -5.21 -12.61
N GLY A 231 -1.40 -6.24 -13.14
CA GLY A 231 -2.84 -6.44 -13.00
C GLY A 231 -3.14 -7.00 -11.61
N ALA A 232 -3.81 -6.22 -10.75
CA ALA A 232 -4.01 -6.55 -9.34
C ALA A 232 -5.44 -6.94 -8.95
N SER A 233 -6.38 -6.87 -9.90
CA SER A 233 -7.75 -7.35 -9.74
C SER A 233 -8.32 -7.80 -11.09
N GLU A 234 -9.18 -8.81 -11.08
CA GLU A 234 -9.99 -9.19 -12.25
C GLU A 234 -11.35 -8.46 -12.26
N SER A 235 -11.82 -8.00 -11.10
CA SER A 235 -13.10 -7.32 -10.92
C SER A 235 -13.04 -5.84 -11.30
N THR A 236 -14.20 -5.27 -11.65
CA THR A 236 -14.40 -3.81 -11.83
C THR A 236 -14.69 -3.08 -10.52
N LYS A 237 -14.88 -3.80 -9.41
CA LYS A 237 -15.04 -3.21 -8.07
C LYS A 237 -13.76 -2.52 -7.63
N THR A 238 -13.92 -1.44 -6.87
CA THR A 238 -12.84 -0.65 -6.28
C THR A 238 -11.86 -1.51 -5.47
N GLN A 239 -10.59 -1.50 -5.88
CA GLN A 239 -9.46 -2.10 -5.18
C GLN A 239 -8.72 -1.05 -4.32
N ARG A 240 -8.01 -1.50 -3.28
CA ARG A 240 -7.18 -0.67 -2.40
C ARG A 240 -5.80 -1.32 -2.29
N ALA A 241 -4.75 -0.53 -2.11
CA ALA A 241 -3.41 -0.97 -1.73
C ALA A 241 -2.93 -0.24 -0.47
N LEU A 242 -2.03 -0.91 0.26
CA LEU A 242 -1.19 -0.34 1.31
C LEU A 242 0.23 -0.88 1.15
N TRP A 243 1.22 -0.12 1.60
CA TRP A 243 2.60 -0.60 1.70
C TRP A 243 2.85 -1.15 3.11
N ALA A 244 3.32 -2.41 3.19
CA ALA A 244 3.92 -2.97 4.39
C ALA A 244 5.40 -2.53 4.41
N ARG A 245 5.64 -1.31 4.90
CA ARG A 245 6.87 -0.54 4.70
C ARG A 245 8.11 -1.25 5.22
N ARG A 246 8.06 -1.80 6.44
CA ARG A 246 9.20 -2.56 7.02
C ARG A 246 9.48 -3.86 6.26
N ALA A 247 8.47 -4.45 5.64
CA ALA A 247 8.58 -5.70 4.88
C ALA A 247 9.00 -5.49 3.42
N ASP A 248 8.92 -4.25 2.90
CA ASP A 248 9.13 -3.91 1.48
C ASP A 248 8.15 -4.65 0.53
N LEU A 249 6.91 -4.83 0.99
CA LEU A 249 5.83 -5.53 0.27
C LEU A 249 4.61 -4.61 0.13
N VAL A 250 3.82 -4.80 -0.93
CA VAL A 250 2.53 -4.14 -1.09
C VAL A 250 1.41 -5.15 -0.86
N ILE A 251 0.36 -4.76 -0.13
CA ILE A 251 -0.85 -5.56 0.06
C ILE A 251 -1.98 -4.89 -0.70
N THR A 252 -2.57 -5.58 -1.69
CA THR A 252 -3.83 -5.15 -2.30
C THR A 252 -5.01 -5.89 -1.67
N ILE A 253 -6.14 -5.21 -1.58
CA ILE A 253 -7.44 -5.82 -1.30
C ILE A 253 -8.44 -5.40 -2.38
N GLY A 254 -9.06 -6.37 -3.00
CA GLY A 254 -10.04 -6.20 -4.07
C GLY A 254 -11.09 -7.30 -4.01
N VAL A 255 -11.69 -7.59 -5.17
CA VAL A 255 -12.69 -8.64 -5.31
C VAL A 255 -12.30 -9.52 -6.51
N ASN A 256 -12.41 -10.83 -6.36
CA ASN A 256 -12.10 -11.77 -7.44
C ASN A 256 -13.31 -12.00 -8.37
N THR A 257 -13.12 -12.77 -9.44
CA THR A 257 -14.19 -13.09 -10.41
C THR A 257 -15.39 -13.83 -9.80
N MET A 258 -15.20 -14.54 -8.68
CA MET A 258 -16.26 -15.21 -7.91
C MET A 258 -16.97 -14.30 -6.88
N GLN A 259 -16.73 -12.98 -6.93
CA GLN A 259 -17.25 -11.99 -5.97
C GLN A 259 -16.79 -12.19 -4.51
N MET A 260 -15.73 -12.96 -4.27
CA MET A 260 -15.05 -13.01 -2.96
C MET A 260 -14.18 -11.76 -2.79
N ARG A 261 -14.16 -11.15 -1.60
CA ARG A 261 -13.07 -10.25 -1.21
C ARG A 261 -11.77 -11.03 -1.18
N GLN A 262 -10.73 -10.49 -1.80
CA GLN A 262 -9.44 -11.15 -1.95
C GLN A 262 -8.32 -10.18 -1.58
N ALA A 263 -7.40 -10.63 -0.72
CA ALA A 263 -6.19 -9.92 -0.35
C ALA A 263 -4.98 -10.58 -1.03
N MET A 264 -4.11 -9.78 -1.64
CA MET A 264 -2.93 -10.25 -2.38
C MET A 264 -1.69 -9.52 -1.89
N VAL A 265 -0.60 -10.25 -1.65
CA VAL A 265 0.70 -9.70 -1.25
C VAL A 265 1.62 -9.69 -2.44
N TRP A 266 2.28 -8.56 -2.69
CA TRP A 266 3.14 -8.31 -3.84
C TRP A 266 4.56 -7.98 -3.39
N ASP A 267 5.53 -8.64 -4.01
CA ASP A 267 6.95 -8.26 -3.92
C ASP A 267 7.24 -7.28 -5.06
N ILE A 268 7.68 -6.07 -4.74
CA ILE A 268 7.98 -5.02 -5.73
C ILE A 268 9.05 -5.46 -6.75
N ARG A 269 9.92 -6.38 -6.35
CA ARG A 269 11.02 -6.93 -7.16
C ARG A 269 10.51 -7.99 -8.15
N LYS A 270 9.27 -8.46 -7.97
CA LYS A 270 8.63 -9.55 -8.72
C LYS A 270 7.15 -9.27 -8.98
N LEU A 271 6.81 -8.03 -9.35
CA LEU A 271 5.42 -7.57 -9.50
C LEU A 271 4.58 -8.32 -10.56
N ALA A 272 5.19 -9.17 -11.40
CA ALA A 272 4.51 -9.95 -12.43
C ALA A 272 3.41 -10.90 -11.90
N ALA A 273 3.49 -11.32 -10.63
CA ALA A 273 2.48 -12.13 -9.95
C ALA A 273 2.49 -11.85 -8.43
N PRO A 274 1.37 -12.05 -7.72
CA PRO A 274 1.35 -11.95 -6.26
C PRO A 274 2.23 -13.05 -5.63
N ALA A 275 2.93 -12.71 -4.55
CA ALA A 275 3.68 -13.64 -3.71
C ALA A 275 2.74 -14.55 -2.89
N SER A 276 1.55 -14.05 -2.54
CA SER A 276 0.46 -14.86 -1.99
C SER A 276 -0.91 -14.21 -2.21
N THR A 277 -1.95 -15.03 -2.20
CA THR A 277 -3.35 -14.62 -2.36
C THR A 277 -4.20 -15.34 -1.32
N VAL A 278 -5.11 -14.60 -0.67
CA VAL A 278 -6.01 -15.12 0.36
C VAL A 278 -7.42 -14.57 0.12
N ASP A 279 -8.40 -15.46 -0.06
CA ASP A 279 -9.81 -15.10 -0.08
C ASP A 279 -10.30 -14.86 1.36
N VAL A 280 -10.98 -13.73 1.58
CA VAL A 280 -11.37 -13.22 2.90
C VAL A 280 -12.81 -13.63 3.25
N ASP A 281 -13.78 -13.27 2.40
CA ASP A 281 -15.21 -13.61 2.52
C ASP A 281 -15.99 -13.23 1.25
N GLN A 282 -17.32 -13.36 1.26
CA GLN A 282 -18.25 -12.97 0.18
C GLN A 282 -18.89 -11.60 0.39
N SER A 283 -18.30 -10.71 1.20
CA SER A 283 -18.90 -9.40 1.46
C SER A 283 -18.84 -8.48 0.23
N CYS A 284 -19.91 -7.72 0.03
CA CYS A 284 -19.94 -6.60 -0.92
C CYS A 284 -19.65 -5.25 -0.26
N ALA A 285 -19.33 -5.22 1.04
CA ALA A 285 -19.00 -3.99 1.75
C ALA A 285 -17.63 -3.42 1.33
N VAL A 286 -17.53 -2.09 1.30
CA VAL A 286 -16.30 -1.39 0.90
C VAL A 286 -15.24 -1.58 1.96
N SER A 287 -14.08 -2.11 1.58
CA SER A 287 -13.03 -2.48 2.53
C SER A 287 -12.15 -1.28 2.89
N MET A 288 -11.93 -1.10 4.20
CA MET A 288 -11.05 -0.09 4.79
C MET A 288 -9.83 -0.83 5.36
N PRO A 289 -8.73 -0.93 4.59
CA PRO A 289 -7.52 -1.61 5.04
C PRO A 289 -6.68 -0.72 5.97
N PHE A 290 -5.98 -1.34 6.90
CA PHE A 290 -4.94 -0.73 7.75
C PHE A 290 -3.79 -1.73 7.89
N PHE A 291 -2.55 -1.25 7.96
CA PHE A 291 -1.40 -2.10 8.23
C PHE A 291 -0.61 -1.55 9.42
N ASP A 292 -0.28 -2.45 10.34
CA ASP A 292 0.55 -2.19 11.50
C ASP A 292 1.95 -2.75 11.29
N GLU A 293 2.90 -1.85 11.08
CA GLU A 293 4.30 -2.17 10.77
C GLU A 293 5.01 -2.91 11.90
N ASP A 294 4.66 -2.60 13.15
CA ASP A 294 5.39 -3.06 14.33
C ASP A 294 5.06 -4.51 14.68
N THR A 295 3.78 -4.89 14.61
CA THR A 295 3.36 -6.30 14.79
C THR A 295 3.28 -7.08 13.48
N SER A 296 3.40 -6.41 12.32
CA SER A 296 3.10 -6.95 10.98
C SER A 296 1.66 -7.46 10.83
N LEU A 297 0.70 -6.76 11.43
CA LEU A 297 -0.73 -7.08 11.34
C LEU A 297 -1.45 -6.24 10.29
N PHE A 298 -2.10 -6.92 9.36
CA PHE A 298 -3.02 -6.35 8.39
C PHE A 298 -4.46 -6.44 8.90
N TYR A 299 -5.13 -5.30 9.02
CA TYR A 299 -6.53 -5.20 9.46
C TYR A 299 -7.44 -4.80 8.30
N ILE A 300 -8.62 -5.40 8.24
CA ILE A 300 -9.68 -5.06 7.29
C ILE A 300 -10.94 -4.73 8.08
N GLY A 301 -11.32 -3.45 8.11
CA GLY A 301 -12.68 -3.04 8.43
C GLY A 301 -13.54 -2.96 7.15
N SER A 302 -14.87 -2.85 7.29
CA SER A 302 -15.74 -2.61 6.13
C SER A 302 -16.74 -1.49 6.39
N ARG A 303 -16.86 -0.55 5.45
CA ARG A 303 -17.98 0.41 5.44
C ARG A 303 -19.24 -0.34 5.02
N GLY A 304 -20.23 -0.39 5.91
CA GLY A 304 -21.46 -1.17 5.73
C GLY A 304 -21.55 -2.43 6.59
N GLU A 305 -20.51 -2.78 7.35
CA GLU A 305 -20.51 -3.88 8.33
C GLU A 305 -20.00 -3.38 9.68
N GLY A 306 -20.24 -4.13 10.76
CA GLY A 306 -19.66 -3.84 12.09
C GLY A 306 -18.39 -4.62 12.40
N GLY A 307 -17.70 -5.14 11.37
CA GLY A 307 -16.61 -6.12 11.52
C GLY A 307 -15.22 -5.56 11.28
N ILE A 308 -14.24 -6.08 12.04
CA ILE A 308 -12.81 -5.85 11.81
C ILE A 308 -12.10 -7.21 11.85
N ARG A 309 -11.42 -7.59 10.76
CA ARG A 309 -10.64 -8.84 10.65
C ARG A 309 -9.15 -8.53 10.69
N SER A 310 -8.34 -9.43 11.26
CA SER A 310 -6.88 -9.27 11.35
C SER A 310 -6.12 -10.47 10.76
N PHE A 311 -4.98 -10.18 10.13
CA PHE A 311 -4.09 -11.15 9.48
C PHE A 311 -2.63 -10.83 9.82
N GLU A 312 -1.80 -11.82 10.11
CA GLU A 312 -0.35 -11.66 10.34
C GLU A 312 0.37 -11.85 9.01
N LEU A 313 1.15 -10.86 8.60
CA LEU A 313 2.04 -10.94 7.44
C LEU A 313 3.33 -11.66 7.87
N ARG A 314 3.49 -12.91 7.45
CA ARG A 314 4.69 -13.73 7.72
C ARG A 314 5.20 -14.36 6.44
N ASN A 315 6.48 -14.18 6.11
CA ASN A 315 7.11 -14.74 4.91
C ASN A 315 6.33 -14.44 3.61
N SER A 316 5.90 -13.18 3.45
CA SER A 316 5.08 -12.70 2.32
C SER A 316 3.70 -13.38 2.18
N ARG A 317 3.18 -13.99 3.26
CA ARG A 317 1.87 -14.64 3.34
C ARG A 317 1.02 -14.03 4.44
N LEU A 318 -0.29 -13.90 4.20
CA LEU A 318 -1.27 -13.46 5.19
C LEU A 318 -1.85 -14.68 5.92
N ILE A 319 -1.69 -14.72 7.25
CA ILE A 319 -2.22 -15.76 8.13
C ILE A 319 -3.38 -15.18 8.91
N ASN A 320 -4.56 -15.80 8.85
CA ASN A 320 -5.75 -15.33 9.59
C ASN A 320 -5.51 -15.40 11.12
N CYS A 321 -5.78 -14.30 11.82
CA CYS A 321 -5.54 -14.14 13.27
C CYS A 321 -6.86 -14.20 14.05
N SER A 322 -7.60 -13.09 14.04
CA SER A 322 -8.83 -12.90 14.81
C SER A 322 -9.84 -12.06 14.03
N SER A 323 -11.10 -12.10 14.46
CA SER A 323 -12.17 -11.28 13.89
C SER A 323 -13.05 -10.71 15.00
N TYR A 324 -13.29 -9.41 14.93
CA TYR A 324 -14.32 -8.68 15.67
C TYR A 324 -15.58 -8.57 14.80
N SER A 325 -16.74 -8.61 15.44
CA SER A 325 -18.04 -8.37 14.81
C SER A 325 -18.95 -7.62 15.78
N SER A 326 -19.73 -6.69 15.24
CA SER A 326 -20.67 -5.82 15.95
C SER A 326 -21.98 -5.72 15.18
N SER A 327 -23.08 -5.46 15.88
CA SER A 327 -24.36 -5.09 15.25
C SER A 327 -24.35 -3.66 14.69
N GLU A 328 -23.47 -2.80 15.21
CA GLU A 328 -23.33 -1.41 14.78
C GLU A 328 -22.56 -1.32 13.47
N ILE A 329 -23.21 -0.80 12.42
CA ILE A 329 -22.63 -0.65 11.08
C ILE A 329 -21.61 0.50 11.06
N HIS A 330 -20.38 0.21 10.63
CA HIS A 330 -19.32 1.22 10.47
C HIS A 330 -19.52 2.03 9.18
N ARG A 331 -19.37 3.35 9.28
CA ARG A 331 -19.32 4.32 8.16
C ARG A 331 -17.89 4.77 7.87
N GLY A 332 -17.08 4.89 8.91
CA GLY A 332 -15.66 5.23 8.87
C GLY A 332 -14.91 4.52 9.99
N LEU A 333 -13.62 4.35 9.81
CA LEU A 333 -12.72 3.70 10.77
C LEU A 333 -11.37 4.40 10.72
N CYS A 334 -10.75 4.64 11.87
CA CYS A 334 -9.34 5.05 11.93
C CYS A 334 -8.61 4.28 13.03
N MET A 335 -7.30 4.13 12.87
CA MET A 335 -6.41 3.46 13.82
C MET A 335 -5.63 4.53 14.61
N VAL A 336 -5.56 4.37 15.92
CA VAL A 336 -4.86 5.28 16.84
C VAL A 336 -3.34 5.04 16.79
N PRO A 337 -2.49 6.07 16.92
CA PRO A 337 -1.04 5.91 16.97
C PRO A 337 -0.55 4.96 18.07
N LYS A 338 0.60 4.31 17.83
CA LYS A 338 1.08 3.20 18.67
C LYS A 338 1.43 3.60 20.10
N TRP A 339 1.99 4.79 20.26
CA TRP A 339 2.41 5.34 21.56
C TRP A 339 1.24 5.77 22.47
N MET A 340 -0.02 5.74 21.99
CA MET A 340 -1.22 5.94 22.82
C MET A 340 -1.83 4.63 23.37
N LEU A 341 -1.34 3.48 22.93
CA LEU A 341 -1.90 2.18 23.29
C LEU A 341 -1.54 1.83 24.74
N ASP A 342 -2.45 1.13 25.41
CA ASP A 342 -2.26 0.67 26.78
C ASP A 342 -1.33 -0.55 26.79
N THR A 343 -0.03 -0.30 27.00
CA THR A 343 1.02 -1.31 27.00
C THR A 343 0.89 -2.29 28.16
N HIS A 344 0.42 -1.85 29.33
CA HIS A 344 0.16 -2.72 30.49
C HIS A 344 -0.95 -3.73 30.21
N LYS A 345 -2.00 -3.34 29.48
CA LYS A 345 -3.03 -4.29 29.02
C LYS A 345 -2.60 -5.14 27.83
N CYS A 346 -1.41 -4.93 27.25
CA CYS A 346 -0.99 -5.51 25.98
C CYS A 346 -2.01 -5.22 24.85
N GLU A 347 -2.48 -3.96 24.76
CA GLU A 347 -3.28 -3.45 23.65
C GLU A 347 -2.40 -3.29 22.40
N ILE A 348 -2.68 -4.07 21.36
CA ILE A 348 -1.90 -4.10 20.12
C ILE A 348 -2.43 -3.14 19.04
N ALA A 349 -3.70 -2.75 19.11
CA ALA A 349 -4.26 -1.71 18.26
C ALA A 349 -5.52 -1.12 18.89
N ARG A 350 -5.81 0.14 18.62
CA ARG A 350 -7.08 0.79 18.99
C ARG A 350 -7.68 1.41 17.73
N PHE A 351 -8.95 1.14 17.48
CA PHE A 351 -9.68 1.72 16.36
C PHE A 351 -10.80 2.61 16.87
N TYR A 352 -11.07 3.75 16.25
CA TYR A 352 -12.34 4.46 16.40
C TYR A 352 -13.28 4.06 15.26
N ALA A 353 -14.43 3.49 15.61
CA ALA A 353 -15.47 3.09 14.66
C ALA A 353 -16.62 4.10 14.67
N LEU A 354 -16.79 4.83 13.58
CA LEU A 354 -17.90 5.77 13.39
C LEU A 354 -19.13 5.04 12.86
N THR A 355 -20.28 5.19 13.52
CA THR A 355 -21.58 4.65 13.11
C THR A 355 -22.41 5.73 12.39
N GLN A 356 -23.74 5.56 12.30
CA GLN A 356 -24.64 6.59 11.80
C GLN A 356 -24.81 7.79 12.75
N LYS A 357 -24.71 7.59 14.08
CA LYS A 357 -25.01 8.61 15.10
C LYS A 357 -24.09 8.61 16.32
N SER A 358 -23.13 7.70 16.37
CA SER A 358 -22.20 7.52 17.47
C SER A 358 -20.82 7.13 16.97
N MET A 359 -19.82 7.17 17.84
CA MET A 359 -18.50 6.62 17.59
C MET A 359 -18.01 5.94 18.87
N TYR A 360 -17.37 4.79 18.75
CA TYR A 360 -16.83 4.05 19.87
C TYR A 360 -15.43 3.53 19.53
N ASN A 361 -14.55 3.42 20.53
CA ASN A 361 -13.28 2.74 20.32
C ASN A 361 -13.43 1.21 20.44
N VAL A 362 -12.61 0.48 19.69
CA VAL A 362 -12.43 -0.97 19.78
C VAL A 362 -10.96 -1.21 20.09
N GLN A 363 -10.68 -1.72 21.29
CA GLN A 363 -9.34 -2.08 21.74
C GLN A 363 -9.04 -3.53 21.32
N MET A 364 -7.99 -3.74 20.55
CA MET A 364 -7.48 -5.07 20.21
C MET A 364 -6.42 -5.43 21.24
N VAL A 365 -6.74 -6.35 22.14
CA VAL A 365 -5.90 -6.76 23.28
C VAL A 365 -5.37 -8.16 23.04
N LEU A 366 -4.07 -8.38 23.21
CA LEU A 366 -3.48 -9.72 23.20
C LEU A 366 -3.27 -10.19 24.65
N PRO A 367 -4.07 -11.13 25.18
CA PRO A 367 -3.96 -11.50 26.59
C PRO A 367 -2.61 -12.14 26.93
N ARG A 368 -1.84 -11.49 27.80
CA ARG A 368 -0.54 -11.94 28.32
C ARG A 368 -0.54 -11.84 29.84
N LYS A 369 0.04 -12.83 30.53
CA LYS A 369 -0.02 -12.93 32.00
C LYS A 369 0.83 -11.89 32.74
N THR A 370 1.92 -11.45 32.13
CA THR A 370 2.91 -10.53 32.72
C THR A 370 2.87 -9.14 32.08
N ALA A 371 1.81 -8.79 31.35
CA ALA A 371 1.72 -7.52 30.63
C ALA A 371 1.73 -6.30 31.56
N ASP A 372 1.07 -6.40 32.72
CA ASP A 372 1.04 -5.31 33.71
C ASP A 372 2.43 -5.07 34.35
N GLU A 373 3.25 -6.12 34.46
CA GLU A 373 4.55 -6.12 35.16
C GLU A 373 5.75 -5.83 34.23
N GLU A 374 5.75 -6.36 33.01
CA GLU A 374 6.87 -6.30 32.07
C GLU A 374 6.40 -5.98 30.64
N LEU A 375 7.10 -5.06 29.96
CA LEU A 375 6.82 -4.76 28.56
C LEU A 375 7.07 -5.99 27.66
N GLN A 376 6.04 -6.35 26.90
CA GLN A 376 6.08 -7.46 25.95
C GLN A 376 6.87 -7.06 24.69
N THR A 377 8.21 -7.15 24.75
CA THR A 377 9.13 -6.71 23.67
C THR A 377 8.96 -7.46 22.34
N ASP A 378 8.30 -8.62 22.32
CA ASP A 378 7.93 -9.36 21.10
C ASP A 378 6.70 -8.79 20.37
N VAL A 379 5.95 -7.92 21.06
CA VAL A 379 4.75 -7.22 20.59
C VAL A 379 5.04 -5.73 20.34
N TYR A 380 5.94 -5.13 21.13
CA TYR A 380 6.25 -3.70 21.10
C TYR A 380 7.73 -3.43 20.72
N PRO A 381 8.13 -3.63 19.45
CA PRO A 381 9.40 -3.11 18.95
C PRO A 381 9.38 -1.57 18.88
N PRO A 382 10.53 -0.91 18.60
CA PRO A 382 10.58 0.54 18.41
C PRO A 382 9.67 1.00 17.26
N THR A 383 8.62 1.75 17.59
CA THR A 383 7.61 2.26 16.65
C THR A 383 8.11 3.50 15.90
N PHE A 384 7.47 3.89 14.81
CA PHE A 384 7.83 5.14 14.12
C PHE A 384 7.59 6.36 15.00
N ALA A 385 8.52 7.32 14.95
CA ALA A 385 8.42 8.55 15.72
C ALA A 385 7.45 9.55 15.06
N ASN A 386 6.89 10.43 15.88
CA ASN A 386 6.17 11.64 15.45
C ASN A 386 7.13 12.80 15.10
N GLU A 387 8.38 12.50 14.74
CA GLU A 387 9.37 13.48 14.30
C GLU A 387 9.86 13.16 12.87
N PRO A 388 10.00 14.17 12.00
CA PRO A 388 10.40 13.97 10.62
C PRO A 388 11.90 13.67 10.54
N ALA A 389 12.28 12.73 9.68
CA ALA A 389 13.67 12.38 9.46
C ALA A 389 14.39 13.37 8.52
N ILE A 390 13.67 13.99 7.58
CA ILE A 390 14.15 15.02 6.64
C ILE A 390 13.11 16.14 6.46
N THR A 391 13.54 17.26 5.90
CA THR A 391 12.69 18.36 5.47
C THR A 391 12.10 18.14 4.07
N ALA A 392 11.06 18.90 3.71
CA ALA A 392 10.51 18.91 2.35
C ALA A 392 11.57 19.24 1.29
N ASP A 393 12.40 20.27 1.52
CA ASP A 393 13.42 20.69 0.55
C ASP A 393 14.51 19.63 0.34
N GLU A 394 14.91 18.90 1.39
CA GLU A 394 15.81 17.74 1.27
C GLU A 394 15.16 16.64 0.43
N TYR A 395 13.90 16.29 0.70
CA TYR A 395 13.17 15.29 -0.10
C TYR A 395 13.08 15.66 -1.58
N PHE A 396 12.68 16.91 -1.90
CA PHE A 396 12.57 17.39 -3.28
C PHE A 396 13.93 17.60 -3.97
N SER A 397 15.04 17.73 -3.22
CA SER A 397 16.40 17.71 -3.78
C SER A 397 16.93 16.30 -4.06
N GLY A 398 16.17 15.24 -3.72
CA GLY A 398 16.48 13.85 -4.04
C GLY A 398 16.94 13.00 -2.87
N VAL A 399 16.93 13.52 -1.64
CA VAL A 399 17.31 12.76 -0.43
C VAL A 399 16.19 11.78 -0.05
N ASN A 400 16.58 10.56 0.31
CA ASN A 400 15.69 9.54 0.89
C ASN A 400 16.21 9.17 2.28
N LYS A 401 15.30 8.96 3.24
CA LYS A 401 15.66 8.54 4.60
C LYS A 401 14.51 7.76 5.21
N GLU A 402 14.83 6.70 5.96
CA GLU A 402 13.84 5.98 6.76
C GLU A 402 13.28 6.88 7.89
N PRO A 403 12.06 6.62 8.38
CA PRO A 403 11.49 7.35 9.52
C PRO A 403 12.36 7.17 10.77
N LEU A 404 12.34 8.16 11.65
CA LEU A 404 12.87 7.99 13.00
C LEU A 404 12.00 7.00 13.79
N VAL A 405 12.55 6.41 14.84
CA VAL A 405 11.83 5.48 15.73
C VAL A 405 11.93 5.92 17.19
N MET A 406 10.88 5.64 17.96
CA MET A 406 10.82 5.85 19.39
C MET A 406 10.68 4.51 20.13
N SER A 407 11.18 4.44 21.36
CA SER A 407 11.09 3.21 22.17
C SER A 407 9.75 3.11 22.90
N MET A 408 9.02 2.00 22.68
CA MET A 408 7.80 1.70 23.46
C MET A 408 8.09 1.44 24.95
N GLN A 409 9.35 1.23 25.36
CA GLN A 409 9.72 1.20 26.77
C GLN A 409 9.52 2.58 27.44
N ALA A 410 9.70 3.68 26.72
CA ALA A 410 9.43 5.01 27.27
C ALA A 410 7.92 5.21 27.53
N VAL A 411 7.06 4.67 26.66
CA VAL A 411 5.60 4.65 26.86
C VAL A 411 5.23 3.85 28.13
N PHE A 412 5.78 2.64 28.28
CA PHE A 412 5.54 1.78 29.46
C PHE A 412 6.06 2.39 30.75
N ASP A 413 7.24 3.02 30.73
CA ASP A 413 7.85 3.68 31.88
C ASP A 413 7.20 5.05 32.22
N GLY A 414 6.27 5.55 31.39
CA GLY A 414 5.69 6.89 31.54
C GLY A 414 6.67 8.05 31.32
N LYS A 415 7.72 7.83 30.52
CA LYS A 415 8.80 8.79 30.22
C LYS A 415 8.52 9.58 28.93
N SER A 416 9.26 10.68 28.75
CA SER A 416 9.27 11.42 27.49
C SER A 416 9.71 10.55 26.32
N LEU A 417 9.04 10.71 25.18
CA LEU A 417 9.34 10.00 23.95
C LEU A 417 10.47 10.73 23.23
N GLU A 418 11.57 10.02 22.96
CA GLU A 418 12.72 10.54 22.21
C GLU A 418 12.79 9.86 20.84
N ALA A 419 12.88 10.65 19.77
CA ALA A 419 13.09 10.15 18.43
C ALA A 419 14.56 9.79 18.19
N THR A 420 14.80 8.57 17.72
CA THR A 420 16.13 8.03 17.46
C THR A 420 16.23 7.50 16.04
N LYS A 421 17.45 7.37 15.51
CA LYS A 421 17.65 6.65 14.23
C LYS A 421 17.34 5.17 14.47
N ALA A 422 16.59 4.56 13.56
CA ALA A 422 16.43 3.11 13.56
C ALA A 422 17.81 2.44 13.53
N ALA A 423 18.01 1.45 14.41
CA ALA A 423 19.17 0.58 14.29
C ALA A 423 19.11 -0.11 12.92
N GLU A 424 20.24 -0.16 12.21
CA GLU A 424 20.30 -0.69 10.84
C GLU A 424 19.90 -2.17 10.80
N THR A 425 18.60 -2.43 10.62
CA THR A 425 18.13 -3.75 10.18
C THR A 425 18.75 -3.99 8.82
N LYS A 426 19.69 -4.95 8.75
CA LYS A 426 20.37 -5.37 7.52
C LYS A 426 19.34 -5.77 6.45
N ARG A 427 18.89 -4.80 5.65
CA ARG A 427 18.16 -5.05 4.41
C ARG A 427 19.01 -6.01 3.58
N ARG A 428 18.40 -7.07 3.05
CA ARG A 428 19.09 -7.95 2.09
C ARG A 428 19.40 -7.08 0.86
N GLY A 429 20.69 -6.79 0.67
CA GLY A 429 21.17 -5.60 -0.04
C GLY A 429 20.53 -5.39 -1.42
N VAL A 430 20.19 -4.13 -1.69
CA VAL A 430 19.74 -3.67 -3.01
C VAL A 430 20.99 -3.16 -3.75
N PRO A 431 21.39 -3.74 -4.88
CA PRO A 431 22.30 -3.06 -5.80
C PRO A 431 21.55 -1.88 -6.40
N ARG A 432 22.09 -0.67 -6.23
CA ARG A 432 21.67 0.49 -7.01
C ARG A 432 22.09 0.25 -8.47
N PRO A 433 21.24 0.50 -9.47
CA PRO A 433 21.70 0.56 -10.86
C PRO A 433 22.47 1.87 -11.06
N SER A 434 23.80 1.81 -11.01
CA SER A 434 24.70 2.88 -11.45
C SER A 434 25.81 2.30 -12.31
N GLU A 435 26.36 3.17 -13.17
CA GLU A 435 27.54 2.94 -14.00
C GLU A 435 27.57 1.67 -14.88
N VAL A 436 27.13 1.82 -16.14
CA VAL A 436 27.77 1.10 -17.25
C VAL A 436 29.07 1.85 -17.56
N GLU A 437 30.13 1.54 -16.83
CA GLU A 437 31.48 1.89 -17.23
C GLU A 437 31.98 0.86 -18.26
N SER A 438 32.59 1.38 -19.32
CA SER A 438 33.17 0.61 -20.42
C SER A 438 34.66 0.43 -20.16
N ASP A 439 35.11 -0.81 -19.98
CA ASP A 439 36.53 -1.17 -20.07
C ASP A 439 36.77 -2.01 -21.33
N ASP A 440 37.49 -1.41 -22.28
CA ASP A 440 38.16 -2.09 -23.40
C ASP A 440 39.61 -2.46 -23.00
N ASP A 441 40.23 -3.33 -23.80
CA ASP A 441 41.65 -3.74 -23.81
C ASP A 441 42.21 -4.52 -22.59
N ASP A 442 43.22 -5.39 -22.73
CA ASP A 442 43.69 -6.24 -23.83
C ASP A 442 44.68 -7.27 -23.23
N SER A 443 44.75 -8.49 -23.75
CA SER A 443 45.98 -9.31 -23.80
C SER A 443 45.78 -10.66 -24.50
N SER A 444 46.14 -10.70 -25.78
CA SER A 444 46.73 -11.88 -26.47
C SER A 444 47.90 -12.51 -25.68
N ALA A 445 48.38 -13.75 -25.91
CA ALA A 445 47.94 -14.98 -26.57
C ALA A 445 48.91 -16.11 -26.13
N ASP A 446 48.63 -17.40 -26.42
CA ASP A 446 49.57 -18.31 -27.13
C ASP A 446 49.14 -19.79 -27.15
N GLU A 447 49.83 -20.53 -28.02
CA GLU A 447 49.36 -21.61 -28.88
C GLU A 447 49.07 -23.01 -28.27
N ALA A 448 48.16 -23.65 -28.98
CA ALA A 448 47.91 -25.09 -29.12
C ALA A 448 49.11 -26.06 -28.99
N VAL A 449 48.85 -27.22 -28.36
CA VAL A 449 49.49 -28.49 -28.72
C VAL A 449 48.45 -29.62 -28.80
N THR A 450 48.53 -30.42 -29.87
CA THR A 450 47.68 -31.60 -30.10
C THR A 450 48.42 -32.90 -29.84
N SER A 451 47.77 -33.87 -29.20
CA SER A 451 47.94 -35.33 -29.43
C SER A 451 47.02 -36.12 -28.46
N SER A 452 46.58 -37.35 -28.67
CA SER A 452 46.13 -38.13 -29.84
C SER A 452 45.88 -39.57 -29.36
N ARG A 453 44.82 -40.25 -29.84
CA ARG A 453 44.66 -41.73 -29.87
C ARG A 453 44.49 -42.44 -28.50
N GLN A 454 43.75 -43.54 -28.31
CA GLN A 454 43.32 -44.67 -29.19
C GLN A 454 41.88 -45.17 -28.82
N LYS A 455 40.98 -45.53 -29.78
CA LYS A 455 40.57 -46.90 -30.26
C LYS A 455 39.80 -47.79 -29.25
N HIS A 456 38.85 -48.73 -29.56
CA HIS A 456 38.13 -49.32 -30.74
C HIS A 456 36.88 -50.08 -30.15
N ALA A 457 35.87 -50.64 -30.86
CA ALA A 457 35.13 -50.33 -32.11
C ALA A 457 34.00 -51.39 -32.35
N ASP A 458 32.81 -50.98 -32.86
CA ASP A 458 31.79 -51.76 -33.62
C ASP A 458 31.06 -53.00 -32.97
N PRO A 459 29.99 -53.59 -33.58
CA PRO A 459 28.69 -52.99 -34.00
C PRO A 459 27.42 -53.89 -33.75
N ASN A 460 26.22 -53.46 -34.20
CA ASN A 460 24.93 -54.20 -34.35
C ASN A 460 24.18 -54.68 -33.07
N ALA A 461 22.83 -54.76 -32.97
CA ALA A 461 21.69 -54.26 -33.79
C ALA A 461 20.34 -54.38 -33.01
N VAL A 462 19.21 -53.93 -33.62
CA VAL A 462 17.77 -54.33 -33.41
C VAL A 462 16.78 -53.32 -32.76
N ARG A 463 15.94 -52.73 -33.64
CA ARG A 463 14.48 -52.35 -33.55
C ARG A 463 13.88 -51.53 -32.37
N GLY A 464 13.68 -50.22 -32.61
CA GLY A 464 12.39 -49.48 -32.63
C GLY A 464 11.47 -49.37 -31.38
N PRO A 465 10.37 -48.56 -31.43
CA PRO A 465 9.86 -47.71 -32.52
C PRO A 465 9.82 -46.19 -32.18
N ALA A 466 9.40 -45.38 -33.16
CA ALA A 466 9.25 -43.93 -33.02
C ALA A 466 7.84 -43.50 -32.58
N HIS A 467 7.75 -42.37 -31.87
CA HIS A 467 6.54 -41.54 -31.79
C HIS A 467 6.91 -40.09 -32.12
N SER A 468 6.66 -39.70 -33.37
CA SER A 468 6.68 -38.30 -33.81
C SER A 468 5.26 -37.93 -34.23
N GLU A 469 4.49 -37.32 -33.34
CA GLU A 469 3.17 -36.80 -33.69
C GLU A 469 3.32 -35.52 -34.51
N GLY A 470 2.62 -35.47 -35.65
CA GLY A 470 2.76 -34.39 -36.61
C GLY A 470 2.07 -33.11 -36.16
N ILE A 471 2.83 -32.01 -36.07
CA ILE A 471 2.27 -30.66 -36.08
C ILE A 471 1.49 -30.50 -37.39
N SER A 472 0.22 -30.13 -37.30
CA SER A 472 -0.66 -30.04 -38.48
C SER A 472 -0.12 -29.01 -39.48
N SER A 473 -0.20 -29.31 -40.78
CA SER A 473 0.26 -28.40 -41.84
C SER A 473 -0.44 -27.02 -41.80
N GLN A 474 -1.63 -26.96 -41.19
CA GLN A 474 -2.36 -25.72 -40.92
C GLN A 474 -1.78 -24.86 -39.79
N THR A 475 -1.23 -25.46 -38.72
CA THR A 475 -0.63 -24.66 -37.62
C THR A 475 0.72 -24.07 -38.01
N SER A 476 1.51 -24.80 -38.81
CA SER A 476 2.76 -24.29 -39.38
C SER A 476 2.54 -23.10 -40.33
N SER A 477 1.53 -23.16 -41.20
CA SER A 477 1.21 -22.04 -42.11
C SER A 477 0.62 -20.82 -41.39
N GLN A 478 -0.17 -21.02 -40.32
CA GLN A 478 -0.66 -19.94 -39.46
C GLN A 478 0.49 -19.23 -38.71
N LEU A 479 1.48 -19.96 -38.21
CA LEU A 479 2.66 -19.38 -37.56
C LEU A 479 3.50 -18.53 -38.53
N LEU A 480 3.69 -18.98 -39.76
CA LEU A 480 4.40 -18.20 -40.79
C LEU A 480 3.64 -16.92 -41.18
N ALA A 481 2.30 -16.97 -41.26
CA ALA A 481 1.47 -15.79 -41.51
C ALA A 481 1.56 -14.77 -40.36
N LEU A 482 1.53 -15.23 -39.10
CA LEU A 482 1.69 -14.37 -37.93
C LEU A 482 3.10 -13.75 -37.83
N ALA A 483 4.14 -14.51 -38.16
CA ALA A 483 5.52 -13.98 -38.20
C ALA A 483 5.68 -12.89 -39.26
N SER A 484 5.07 -13.05 -40.44
CA SER A 484 5.04 -12.04 -41.50
C SER A 484 4.30 -10.76 -41.06
N LEU A 485 3.14 -10.92 -40.40
CA LEU A 485 2.37 -9.79 -39.88
C LEU A 485 3.12 -9.03 -38.77
N LEU A 486 3.81 -9.74 -37.88
CA LEU A 486 4.65 -9.14 -36.83
C LEU A 486 5.79 -8.32 -37.43
N GLY A 487 6.44 -8.82 -38.49
CA GLY A 487 7.48 -8.08 -39.22
C GLY A 487 6.95 -6.78 -39.87
N GLN A 488 5.74 -6.81 -40.43
CA GLN A 488 5.08 -5.62 -40.97
C GLN A 488 4.78 -4.59 -39.86
N GLN A 489 4.22 -5.03 -38.74
CA GLN A 489 3.93 -4.16 -37.59
C GLN A 489 5.20 -3.55 -36.99
N GLN A 490 6.31 -4.30 -36.91
CA GLN A 490 7.60 -3.79 -36.45
C GLN A 490 8.15 -2.71 -37.39
N ALA A 491 8.01 -2.87 -38.70
CA ALA A 491 8.42 -1.86 -39.69
C ALA A 491 7.56 -0.58 -39.60
N GLU A 492 6.25 -0.70 -39.39
CA GLU A 492 5.37 0.47 -39.18
C GLU A 492 5.71 1.22 -37.88
N VAL A 493 5.96 0.51 -36.77
CA VAL A 493 6.39 1.12 -35.50
C VAL A 493 7.71 1.87 -35.67
N GLN A 494 8.66 1.32 -36.42
CA GLN A 494 9.94 1.98 -36.67
C GLN A 494 9.76 3.26 -37.50
N ARG A 495 8.94 3.23 -38.55
CA ARG A 495 8.59 4.41 -39.35
C ARG A 495 7.91 5.50 -38.51
N CYS A 496 6.99 5.12 -37.63
CA CYS A 496 6.34 6.05 -36.70
C CYS A 496 7.31 6.71 -35.71
N ARG A 497 8.37 6.00 -35.27
CA ARG A 497 9.44 6.58 -34.44
C ARG A 497 10.27 7.60 -35.19
N GLU A 498 10.64 7.31 -36.44
CA GLU A 498 11.39 8.25 -37.29
C GLU A 498 10.59 9.54 -37.57
N ASP A 499 9.29 9.42 -37.83
CA ASP A 499 8.42 10.58 -38.05
C ASP A 499 8.13 11.36 -36.75
N LEU A 500 8.13 10.70 -35.58
CA LEU A 500 8.10 11.38 -34.28
C LEU A 500 9.38 12.18 -34.05
N GLN A 501 10.55 11.57 -34.26
CA GLN A 501 11.86 12.22 -34.09
C GLN A 501 12.04 13.44 -35.00
N LYS A 502 11.52 13.39 -36.25
CA LYS A 502 11.45 14.55 -37.15
C LYS A 502 10.53 15.67 -36.62
N LYS A 503 9.40 15.32 -36.00
CA LYS A 503 8.50 16.33 -35.41
C LYS A 503 9.12 16.96 -34.16
N GLU A 504 9.80 16.17 -33.33
CA GLU A 504 10.53 16.67 -32.16
C GLU A 504 11.63 17.66 -32.56
N SER A 505 12.43 17.36 -33.60
CA SER A 505 13.45 18.30 -34.10
C SER A 505 12.83 19.61 -34.63
N LEU A 506 11.69 19.53 -35.34
CA LEU A 506 10.95 20.71 -35.82
C LEU A 506 10.40 21.57 -34.66
N VAL A 507 9.94 20.94 -33.58
CA VAL A 507 9.49 21.62 -32.36
C VAL A 507 10.65 22.31 -31.66
N VAL A 508 11.81 21.66 -31.53
CA VAL A 508 13.04 22.26 -30.96
C VAL A 508 13.50 23.46 -31.79
N GLU A 509 13.50 23.36 -33.12
CA GLU A 509 13.84 24.48 -34.02
C GLU A 509 12.85 25.65 -33.87
N THR A 510 11.55 25.34 -33.73
CA THR A 510 10.50 26.35 -33.51
C THR A 510 10.66 27.06 -32.15
N ILE A 511 10.98 26.31 -31.08
CA ILE A 511 11.29 26.87 -29.76
C ILE A 511 12.55 27.76 -29.82
N ALA A 512 13.58 27.36 -30.58
CA ALA A 512 14.78 28.18 -30.78
C ALA A 512 14.46 29.50 -31.50
N LYS A 513 13.61 29.47 -32.55
CA LYS A 513 13.14 30.68 -33.25
C LYS A 513 12.32 31.60 -32.35
N ILE A 514 11.42 31.03 -31.53
CA ILE A 514 10.64 31.81 -30.54
C ILE A 514 11.56 32.47 -29.51
N LYS A 515 12.56 31.74 -28.98
CA LYS A 515 13.56 32.31 -28.06
C LYS A 515 14.39 33.42 -28.70
N ALA A 516 14.82 33.25 -29.95
CA ALA A 516 15.55 34.28 -30.69
C ALA A 516 14.71 35.57 -30.85
N LEU A 517 13.46 35.46 -31.26
CA LEU A 517 12.52 36.59 -31.36
C LEU A 517 12.26 37.26 -30.00
N ALA A 518 12.09 36.47 -28.93
CA ALA A 518 11.90 37.00 -27.58
C ALA A 518 13.16 37.69 -27.00
N SER A 519 14.36 37.34 -27.50
CA SER A 519 15.63 37.92 -27.03
C SER A 519 16.00 39.27 -27.67
N GLY A 520 15.21 39.77 -28.62
CA GLY A 520 15.31 41.15 -29.09
C GLY A 520 16.53 41.48 -29.95
N SER A 521 17.18 40.49 -30.56
CA SER A 521 18.29 40.73 -31.50
C SER A 521 17.74 41.14 -32.88
N GLN A 522 17.44 42.43 -33.06
CA GLN A 522 17.35 43.00 -34.41
C GLN A 522 18.73 42.96 -35.08
N ALA A 523 18.72 42.59 -36.36
CA ALA A 523 19.69 43.01 -37.36
C ALA A 523 18.89 43.64 -38.52
#